data_AF-A0A9E3K590-F1
#
_entry.id   AF-A0A9E3K590-F1
#
_cell.length_a   1.000
_cell.length_b   1.000
_cell.length_c   1.000
_cell.angle_alpha   90.00
_cell.angle_beta   90.00
_cell.angle_gamma   90.00
#
_symmetry.space_group_name_H-M   'P 1'
#
loop_
_entity.id
_entity.type
_entity.pdbx_description
1 polymer ?
#
loop_
_entity_poly.entity_id
_entity_poly.type
_entity_poly.pdbx_seq_one_letter_code
_entity_poly.pdbx_strand_id
1 'polypeptide(L)'
;MALLADLPRLWFAPGTSPRSRPTPARSADPDPAGQRYLLKGINRMALVRQLCARPGLSRADLAACVQLTKSTVGLLVRELIAEGWLHERDSVATGDIGRRPTPLFIDPTRLVLLG
;
A
#
# COMPACT_ATOMS: atom_id res chain seq x y z
N MET A 1 44.66 -31.06 59.74
CA MET A 1 43.86 -32.16 59.15
C MET A 1 42.64 -31.55 58.46
N ALA A 2 42.78 -31.24 57.17
CA ALA A 2 41.73 -30.71 56.32
C ALA A 2 40.92 -31.88 55.74
N LEU A 3 39.59 -31.79 55.78
CA LEU A 3 38.71 -32.80 55.19
C LEU A 3 37.53 -32.11 54.47
N LEU A 4 37.44 -32.39 53.17
CA LEU A 4 36.28 -32.44 52.26
C LEU A 4 35.27 -31.26 52.26
N ALA A 5 35.20 -30.42 51.22
CA ALA A 5 34.59 -30.68 49.90
C ALA A 5 33.12 -31.16 49.97
N ASP A 6 32.15 -30.26 49.74
CA ASP A 6 31.03 -30.48 48.82
C ASP A 6 30.16 -29.21 48.62
N LEU A 7 30.06 -28.74 47.38
CA LEU A 7 28.96 -27.93 46.84
C LEU A 7 28.10 -28.92 46.04
N PRO A 8 26.75 -28.86 46.03
CA PRO A 8 26.05 -27.77 45.34
C PRO A 8 24.67 -27.37 45.91
N ARG A 9 24.31 -26.10 45.67
CA ARG A 9 22.93 -25.61 45.78
C ARG A 9 22.07 -26.28 44.70
N LEU A 10 21.00 -26.91 45.16
CA LEU A 10 20.05 -27.72 44.41
C LEU A 10 19.37 -26.93 43.27
N TRP A 11 19.85 -27.15 42.04
CA TRP A 11 19.03 -27.12 40.84
C TRP A 11 18.34 -28.48 40.75
N PHE A 12 17.01 -28.54 40.80
CA PHE A 12 16.11 -29.50 40.16
C PHE A 12 14.71 -29.43 40.80
N ALA A 13 13.72 -28.99 40.02
CA ALA A 13 12.32 -29.35 40.22
C ALA A 13 11.74 -29.75 38.85
N PRO A 14 11.27 -30.99 38.65
CA PRO A 14 10.55 -31.37 37.43
C PRO A 14 9.06 -31.09 37.65
N GLY A 15 8.60 -29.94 37.14
CA GLY A 15 7.19 -29.61 37.02
C GLY A 15 6.87 -29.36 35.55
N THR A 16 6.35 -30.38 34.87
CA THR A 16 5.84 -30.28 33.50
C THR A 16 4.58 -29.42 33.50
N SER A 17 4.71 -28.12 33.20
CA SER A 17 3.57 -27.31 32.76
C SER A 17 3.09 -27.84 31.41
N PRO A 18 1.79 -28.19 31.25
CA PRO A 18 1.27 -28.58 29.96
C PRO A 18 1.35 -27.36 29.06
N ARG A 19 2.11 -27.47 27.97
CA ARG A 19 2.07 -26.49 26.88
C ARG A 19 0.63 -26.44 26.39
N SER A 20 -0.04 -25.33 26.65
CA SER A 20 -1.26 -24.96 25.96
C SER A 20 -0.94 -25.02 24.46
N ARG A 21 -1.46 -26.05 23.77
CA ARG A 21 -1.49 -26.03 22.31
C ARG A 21 -2.19 -24.73 21.92
N PRO A 22 -1.60 -23.86 21.09
CA PRO A 22 -2.41 -22.89 20.40
C PRO A 22 -3.35 -23.69 19.50
N THR A 23 -4.62 -23.72 19.86
CA THR A 23 -5.71 -24.01 18.93
C THR A 23 -5.45 -23.16 17.69
N PRO A 24 -5.48 -23.69 16.46
CA PRO A 24 -5.45 -22.85 15.27
C PRO A 24 -6.79 -22.09 15.22
N ALA A 25 -6.88 -21.02 15.99
CA ALA A 25 -7.87 -19.99 15.79
C ALA A 25 -7.65 -19.51 14.35
N ARG A 26 -8.65 -19.78 13.52
CA ARG A 26 -8.83 -19.28 12.16
C ARG A 26 -8.15 -17.91 12.05
N SER A 27 -7.00 -17.86 11.35
CA SER A 27 -6.24 -16.64 11.09
C SER A 27 -7.05 -15.78 10.11
N ALA A 28 -8.08 -15.12 10.64
CA ALA A 28 -8.99 -14.27 9.89
C ALA A 28 -8.49 -12.82 9.82
N ASP A 29 -7.43 -12.48 10.55
CA ASP A 29 -6.75 -11.20 10.34
C ASP A 29 -5.91 -11.28 9.07
N PRO A 30 -6.12 -10.37 8.10
CA PRO A 30 -5.27 -10.32 6.93
C PRO A 30 -3.84 -10.02 7.40
N ASP A 31 -2.88 -10.81 6.91
CA ASP A 31 -1.46 -10.48 7.04
C ASP A 31 -1.28 -8.99 6.68
N PRO A 32 -0.59 -8.19 7.52
CA PRO A 32 -0.37 -6.77 7.23
C PRO A 32 0.15 -6.49 5.82
N ALA A 33 0.90 -7.40 5.21
CA ALA A 33 1.30 -7.30 3.81
C ALA A 33 0.12 -7.42 2.84
N GLY A 34 -0.77 -8.39 3.06
CA GLY A 34 -2.00 -8.57 2.29
C GLY A 34 -2.95 -7.38 2.42
N GLN A 35 -3.14 -6.85 3.63
CA GLN A 35 -3.97 -5.66 3.85
C GLN A 35 -3.43 -4.44 3.09
N ARG A 36 -2.11 -4.24 3.09
CA ARG A 36 -1.46 -3.15 2.33
C ARG A 36 -1.66 -3.31 0.82
N TYR A 37 -1.53 -4.54 0.31
CA TYR A 37 -1.77 -4.83 -1.10
C TYR A 37 -3.21 -4.54 -1.52
N LEU A 38 -4.19 -4.95 -0.70
CA LEU A 38 -5.61 -4.68 -0.92
C LEU A 38 -5.90 -3.17 -0.94
N LEU A 39 -5.42 -2.44 0.06
CA LEU A 39 -5.59 -0.97 0.13
C LEU A 39 -4.96 -0.27 -1.08
N LYS A 40 -3.78 -0.74 -1.53
CA LYS A 40 -3.13 -0.23 -2.73
C LYS A 40 -3.99 -0.45 -3.97
N GLY A 41 -4.58 -1.64 -4.13
CA GLY A 41 -5.50 -1.96 -5.23
C GLY A 41 -6.74 -1.07 -5.23
N ILE A 42 -7.37 -0.89 -4.06
CA ILE A 42 -8.53 0.00 -3.88
C ILE A 42 -8.19 1.43 -4.29
N ASN A 43 -7.07 1.97 -3.79
CA ASN A 43 -6.63 3.33 -4.09
C ASN A 43 -6.34 3.51 -5.58
N ARG A 44 -5.71 2.52 -6.24
CA ARG A 44 -5.47 2.55 -7.69
C ARG A 44 -6.77 2.59 -8.47
N MET A 45 -7.74 1.75 -8.11
CA MET A 45 -9.05 1.74 -8.75
C MET A 45 -9.79 3.07 -8.56
N ALA A 46 -9.68 3.70 -7.38
CA ALA A 46 -10.26 5.01 -7.14
C ALA A 46 -9.68 6.09 -8.06
N LEU A 47 -8.35 6.09 -8.27
CA LEU A 47 -7.68 7.01 -9.21
C LEU A 47 -8.17 6.80 -10.65
N VAL A 48 -8.21 5.54 -11.10
CA VAL A 48 -8.67 5.17 -12.46
C VAL A 48 -10.11 5.61 -12.67
N ARG A 49 -11.01 5.26 -11.75
CA ARG A 49 -12.44 5.64 -11.82
C ARG A 49 -12.62 7.16 -11.86
N GLN A 50 -11.87 7.88 -11.03
CA GLN A 50 -11.95 9.34 -10.99
C GLN A 50 -11.48 9.97 -12.31
N LEU A 51 -10.42 9.44 -12.93
CA LEU A 51 -9.94 9.92 -14.23
C LEU A 51 -10.83 9.48 -15.40
N CYS A 52 -11.51 8.34 -15.31
CA CYS A 52 -12.56 7.97 -16.26
C CYS A 52 -13.74 8.95 -16.20
N ALA A 53 -14.16 9.35 -15.00
CA ALA A 53 -15.27 10.29 -14.82
C ALA A 53 -14.88 11.74 -15.15
N ARG A 54 -13.65 12.14 -14.83
CA ARG A 54 -13.14 13.51 -14.97
C ARG A 54 -11.71 13.47 -15.54
N PRO A 55 -11.55 13.29 -16.86
CA PRO A 55 -10.24 13.29 -17.48
C PRO A 55 -9.59 14.68 -17.41
N GLY A 56 -8.26 14.73 -17.39
CA GLY A 56 -7.49 15.97 -17.39
C GLY A 56 -7.19 16.55 -16.00
N LEU A 57 -7.53 15.85 -14.92
CA LEU A 57 -7.15 16.26 -13.56
C LEU A 57 -5.63 16.23 -13.39
N SER A 58 -5.09 17.18 -12.63
CA SER A 58 -3.70 17.12 -12.19
C SER A 58 -3.50 16.13 -11.05
N ARG A 59 -2.26 15.71 -10.78
CA ARG A 59 -1.94 14.89 -9.59
C ARG A 59 -2.44 15.53 -8.28
N ALA A 60 -2.41 16.85 -8.18
CA ALA A 60 -2.83 17.57 -6.98
C ALA A 60 -4.36 17.59 -6.83
N ASP A 61 -5.08 17.86 -7.92
CA ASP A 61 -6.55 17.87 -7.92
C ASP A 61 -7.09 16.46 -7.73
N LEU A 62 -6.43 15.47 -8.31
CA LEU A 62 -6.77 14.07 -8.14
C LEU A 62 -6.65 13.65 -6.67
N ALA A 63 -5.57 14.04 -5.98
CA ALA A 63 -5.40 13.79 -4.55
C ALA A 63 -6.51 14.41 -3.69
N ALA A 64 -6.91 15.65 -3.99
CA ALA A 64 -8.03 16.30 -3.34
C ALA A 64 -9.36 15.55 -3.60
N CYS A 65 -9.59 15.13 -4.84
CA CYS A 65 -10.83 14.42 -5.23
C CYS A 65 -10.98 13.06 -4.56
N VAL A 66 -9.90 12.26 -4.50
CA VAL A 66 -9.94 10.91 -3.91
C VAL A 66 -9.60 10.88 -2.42
N GLN A 67 -9.39 12.05 -1.80
CA GLN A 67 -9.04 12.22 -0.38
C GLN A 67 -7.81 11.40 0.04
N LEU A 68 -6.81 11.32 -0.84
CA LEU A 68 -5.53 10.67 -0.56
C LEU A 68 -4.42 11.71 -0.41
N THR A 69 -3.37 11.35 0.31
CA THR A 69 -2.19 12.23 0.41
C THR A 69 -1.51 12.41 -0.95
N LYS A 70 -0.89 13.58 -1.16
CA LYS A 70 -0.16 13.88 -2.40
C LYS A 70 0.96 12.88 -2.68
N SER A 71 1.63 12.38 -1.64
CA SER A 71 2.69 11.37 -1.76
C SER A 71 2.15 10.03 -2.23
N THR A 72 1.02 9.56 -1.66
CA THR A 72 0.35 8.32 -2.09
C THR A 72 -0.09 8.43 -3.54
N VAL A 73 -0.79 9.51 -3.93
CA VAL A 73 -1.21 9.71 -5.33
C VAL A 73 -0.01 9.80 -6.26
N GLY A 74 1.05 10.52 -5.88
CA GLY A 74 2.26 10.62 -6.69
C GLY A 74 2.92 9.26 -6.94
N LEU A 75 2.99 8.39 -5.93
CA LEU A 75 3.50 7.03 -6.07
C LEU A 75 2.63 6.19 -7.02
N LEU A 76 1.33 6.13 -6.76
CA LEU A 76 0.41 5.31 -7.55
C LEU A 76 0.29 5.76 -9.00
N VAL A 77 0.29 7.08 -9.25
CA VAL A 77 0.27 7.63 -10.61
C VAL A 77 1.56 7.26 -11.36
N ARG A 78 2.72 7.34 -10.71
CA ARG A 78 3.99 6.91 -11.34
C ARG A 78 3.96 5.44 -11.75
N GLU A 79 3.47 4.57 -10.87
CA GLU A 79 3.33 3.15 -11.18
C GLU A 79 2.35 2.90 -12.33
N LEU A 80 1.18 3.55 -12.30
CA LEU A 80 0.18 3.43 -13.37
C LEU A 80 0.68 3.95 -14.72
N ILE A 81 1.48 5.02 -14.74
CA ILE A 81 2.15 5.50 -15.96
C ILE A 81 3.20 4.50 -16.43
N ALA A 82 4.03 3.97 -15.53
CA ALA A 82 5.06 2.99 -15.88
C ALA A 82 4.46 1.70 -16.47
N GLU A 83 3.28 1.32 -16.00
CA GLU A 83 2.50 0.18 -16.52
C GLU A 83 1.71 0.51 -17.80
N GLY A 84 1.66 1.78 -18.21
CA GLY A 84 0.96 2.26 -19.39
C GLY A 84 -0.55 2.40 -19.25
N TRP A 85 -1.08 2.48 -18.02
CA TRP A 85 -2.51 2.75 -17.77
C TRP A 85 -2.86 4.23 -17.88
N LEU A 86 -1.90 5.10 -17.53
CA LEU A 86 -2.08 6.55 -17.51
C LEU A 86 -1.01 7.23 -18.36
N HIS A 87 -1.34 8.41 -18.87
CA HIS A 87 -0.38 9.31 -19.49
C HIS A 87 -0.62 10.76 -19.10
N GLU A 88 0.47 11.52 -19.10
CA GLU A 88 0.45 12.98 -18.96
C GLU A 88 0.42 13.60 -20.36
N ARG A 89 -0.38 14.66 -20.55
CA ARG A 89 -0.30 15.50 -21.77
C ARG A 89 0.24 16.85 -21.41
N ASP A 90 1.07 17.40 -22.29
CA ASP A 90 1.51 18.78 -22.16
C ASP A 90 0.32 19.72 -22.32
N SER A 91 0.17 20.66 -21.40
CA SER A 91 -0.75 21.78 -21.58
C SER A 91 -0.17 22.70 -22.67
N VAL A 92 -0.84 22.81 -23.82
CA VAL A 92 -0.42 23.73 -24.90
C VAL A 92 -0.30 25.15 -24.32
N ALA A 93 0.89 25.73 -24.49
CA ALA A 93 1.27 27.01 -23.90
C ALA A 93 0.60 28.18 -24.62
N THR A 94 -0.56 28.61 -24.13
CA THR A 94 -1.05 29.98 -24.37
C THR A 94 -0.50 30.86 -23.25
N GLY A 95 0.71 31.40 -23.44
CA GLY A 95 1.19 32.68 -22.90
C GLY A 95 1.34 32.92 -21.38
N ASP A 96 0.69 32.16 -20.49
CA ASP A 96 0.66 32.52 -19.06
C ASP A 96 1.78 31.86 -18.24
N ILE A 97 2.55 32.70 -17.56
CA ILE A 97 3.67 32.34 -16.69
C ILE A 97 3.14 31.77 -15.37
N GLY A 98 3.30 30.46 -15.19
CA GLY A 98 3.04 29.73 -13.94
C GLY A 98 3.31 28.23 -14.09
N ARG A 99 3.56 27.52 -12.98
CA ARG A 99 3.66 26.04 -13.00
C ARG A 99 2.26 25.48 -13.29
N ARG A 100 1.93 25.29 -14.58
CA ARG A 100 0.63 24.74 -14.96
C ARG A 100 0.53 23.27 -14.50
N PRO A 101 -0.62 22.85 -13.96
CA PRO A 101 -0.83 21.46 -13.59
C PRO A 101 -0.73 20.57 -14.83
N THR A 102 0.04 19.48 -14.76
CA THR A 102 0.12 18.50 -15.84
C THR A 102 -1.12 17.60 -15.82
N PRO A 103 -2.00 17.67 -16.83
CA PRO A 103 -3.24 16.90 -16.86
C PRO A 103 -2.97 15.40 -17.10
N LEU A 104 -3.67 14.55 -16.34
CA LEU A 104 -3.64 13.09 -16.45
C LEU A 104 -4.81 12.56 -17.25
N PHE A 105 -4.56 11.53 -18.05
CA PHE A 105 -5.55 10.82 -18.84
C PHE A 105 -5.35 9.32 -18.73
N ILE A 106 -6.43 8.56 -18.94
CA ILE A 106 -6.36 7.11 -19.11
C ILE A 106 -5.90 6.81 -20.54
N ASP A 107 -5.05 5.79 -20.70
CA ASP A 107 -4.72 5.24 -22.01
C ASP A 107 -5.92 4.43 -22.54
N PRO A 108 -6.59 4.89 -23.62
CA PRO A 108 -7.76 4.21 -24.15
C PRO A 108 -7.45 2.83 -24.75
N THR A 109 -6.19 2.55 -25.11
CA THR A 109 -5.78 1.25 -25.68
C THR A 109 -5.71 0.14 -24.65
N ARG A 110 -5.70 0.50 -23.35
CA ARG A 110 -5.61 -0.43 -22.22
C ARG A 110 -6.95 -0.68 -21.53
N LEU A 111 -8.00 0.02 -21.91
CA LEU A 111 -9.35 -0.18 -21.39
C LEU A 111 -10.19 -0.97 -22.40
N VAL A 112 -10.76 -2.08 -21.93
CA VAL A 112 -11.88 -2.76 -22.57
C VAL A 112 -13.04 -2.78 -21.59
N LEU A 113 -14.21 -2.32 -22.03
CA LEU A 113 -15.46 -2.50 -21.32
C LEU A 113 -16.10 -3.80 -21.82
N LEU A 114 -16.26 -4.78 -20.93
CA LEU A 114 -17.06 -5.98 -21.21
C LEU A 114 -18.45 -5.75 -20.60
N GLY A 115 -19.48 -5.75 -21.44
CA GLY A 115 -20.88 -5.55 -21.08
C GLY A 115 -21.76 -6.60 -21.73
#